data_AF-A0A9P0G3T1-F1
#
_entry.id   AF-A0A9P0G3T1-F1
#
_cell.length_a   1.000
_cell.length_b   1.000
_cell.length_c   1.000
_cell.angle_alpha   90.00
_cell.angle_beta   90.00
_cell.angle_gamma   90.00
#
_symmetry.space_group_name_H-M   'P 1'
#
loop_
_entity.id
_entity.type
_entity.pdbx_description
1 polymer ?
#
loop_
_entity_poly.entity_id
_entity_poly.type
_entity_poly.pdbx_seq_one_letter_code
_entity_poly.pdbx_strand_id
1 'polypeptide(L)'
;MFSFLNTIVYCVPAGWVWGSHGFLNKMGAVDIAGSGPVHLIGGSSAFASALMLGPRLGRYANGNAPLPLGNPVNAVMGTFVLWWGWLAFNSGSTYGVSGAKWQYAARAAVMTMMGSFGGGCFGLIFTMIKNKGKADVMDLINSILGALVSITAGCFLYRAWEALLIGALGAAIVSCTAPLFDKLRVDDPVGASSVHGAAGFWGVIAVGLFADNPIPMETTNGRSGLFKGGGWYLLGVQTLTGICLMAWGALVTMALLWVIDKIMPIRMDPYEELLGADLTEHRIRHGQVGVSRAVSALRSFQRSNSVECVGNIGVNTGHSFVVDKLHEVRQYSVIP
;
A
#
# COMPACT_ATOMS: atom_id res chain seq x y z
N MET A 1 -5.80 18.47 13.42
CA MET A 1 -7.07 18.05 14.06
C MET A 1 -7.43 16.60 13.74
N PHE A 2 -7.58 16.23 12.46
CA PHE A 2 -7.90 14.85 12.06
C PHE A 2 -7.00 13.80 12.74
N SER A 3 -5.68 13.95 12.68
CA SER A 3 -4.74 12.97 13.27
C SER A 3 -4.93 12.76 14.77
N PHE A 4 -5.35 13.79 15.51
CA PHE A 4 -5.63 13.68 16.94
C PHE A 4 -6.96 12.97 17.21
N LEU A 5 -8.01 13.28 16.45
CA LEU A 5 -9.31 12.63 16.59
C LEU A 5 -9.30 11.18 16.08
N ASN A 6 -8.43 10.87 15.13
CA ASN A 6 -8.24 9.53 14.57
C ASN A 6 -7.78 8.50 15.61
N THR A 7 -7.36 8.93 16.81
CA THR A 7 -7.15 8.03 17.96
C THR A 7 -8.38 7.16 18.23
N ILE A 8 -9.60 7.67 18.05
CA ILE A 8 -10.83 6.88 18.25
C ILE A 8 -10.96 5.80 17.16
N VAL A 9 -10.60 6.12 15.91
CA VAL A 9 -10.67 5.20 14.78
C VAL A 9 -9.76 4.00 15.00
N TYR A 10 -8.59 4.21 15.60
CA TYR A 10 -7.61 3.15 15.88
C TYR A 10 -7.81 2.45 17.23
N CYS A 11 -7.90 3.20 18.34
CA CYS A 11 -7.85 2.63 19.68
C CYS A 11 -9.06 1.76 20.00
N VAL A 12 -10.25 2.13 19.51
CA VAL A 12 -11.48 1.37 19.80
C VAL A 12 -11.40 -0.03 19.18
N PRO A 13 -11.10 -0.20 17.88
CA PRO A 13 -11.03 -1.54 17.31
C PRO A 13 -9.76 -2.30 17.65
N ALA A 14 -8.63 -1.62 17.92
CA ALA A 14 -7.48 -2.27 18.55
C ALA A 14 -7.89 -2.91 19.89
N GLY A 15 -8.72 -2.22 20.69
CA GLY A 15 -9.32 -2.76 21.91
C GLY A 15 -10.29 -3.92 21.67
N TRP A 16 -10.99 -3.97 20.52
CA TRP A 16 -11.85 -5.11 20.18
C TRP A 16 -11.07 -6.38 19.89
N VAL A 17 -9.92 -6.26 19.21
CA VAL A 17 -9.13 -7.40 18.71
C VAL A 17 -8.05 -7.84 19.70
N TRP A 18 -7.33 -6.90 20.31
CA TRP A 18 -6.19 -7.19 21.18
C TRP A 18 -6.48 -7.01 22.67
N GLY A 19 -7.47 -6.21 23.02
CA GLY A 19 -7.89 -6.05 24.41
C GLY A 19 -8.56 -7.32 24.94
N SER A 20 -8.19 -7.76 26.15
CA SER A 20 -8.83 -8.93 26.82
C SER A 20 -10.34 -8.72 27.06
N HIS A 21 -10.78 -7.47 27.13
CA HIS A 21 -12.19 -7.10 27.22
C HIS A 21 -12.92 -7.14 25.86
N GLY A 22 -12.18 -7.14 24.76
CA GLY A 22 -12.68 -6.99 23.38
C GLY A 22 -13.56 -8.15 22.95
N PHE A 23 -14.66 -7.83 22.25
CA PHE A 23 -15.62 -8.85 21.84
C PHE A 23 -15.07 -9.75 20.72
N LEU A 24 -14.30 -9.19 19.77
CA LEU A 24 -13.63 -9.97 18.71
C LEU A 24 -12.56 -10.89 19.34
N ASN A 25 -11.78 -10.37 20.29
CA ASN A 25 -10.81 -11.16 21.05
C ASN A 25 -11.48 -12.36 21.76
N LYS A 26 -12.59 -12.13 22.47
CA LYS A 26 -13.36 -13.18 23.17
C LYS A 26 -13.97 -14.23 22.23
N MET A 27 -14.32 -13.84 21.00
CA MET A 27 -14.75 -14.79 19.96
C MET A 27 -13.59 -15.59 19.36
N GLY A 28 -12.34 -15.25 19.69
CA GLY A 28 -11.15 -15.90 19.19
C GLY A 28 -10.64 -15.34 17.87
N ALA A 29 -10.87 -14.04 17.61
CA ALA A 29 -10.22 -13.35 16.50
C ALA A 29 -8.70 -13.35 16.72
N VAL A 30 -7.97 -13.59 15.64
CA VAL A 30 -6.52 -13.71 15.63
C VAL A 30 -5.95 -12.67 14.67
N ASP A 31 -5.15 -11.77 15.22
CA ASP A 31 -4.36 -10.83 14.43
C ASP A 31 -3.11 -10.49 15.24
N ILE A 32 -1.96 -11.02 14.84
CA ILE A 32 -0.73 -10.94 15.65
C ILE A 32 -0.14 -9.54 15.61
N ALA A 33 0.02 -8.97 14.41
CA ALA A 33 0.74 -7.72 14.20
C ALA A 33 -0.12 -6.59 13.59
N GLY A 34 -1.32 -6.87 13.09
CA GLY A 34 -2.29 -5.84 12.70
C GLY A 34 -2.67 -5.75 11.22
N SER A 35 -2.94 -6.85 10.51
CA SER A 35 -3.59 -6.74 9.17
C SER A 35 -4.97 -6.08 9.26
N GLY A 36 -5.67 -6.27 10.36
CA GLY A 36 -6.94 -5.65 10.71
C GLY A 36 -6.75 -4.27 11.35
N PRO A 37 -6.40 -4.19 12.66
CA PRO A 37 -6.37 -2.93 13.40
C PRO A 37 -5.45 -1.84 12.84
N VAL A 38 -4.37 -2.19 12.14
CA VAL A 38 -3.47 -1.19 11.52
C VAL A 38 -3.81 -1.01 10.06
N HIS A 39 -3.71 -2.09 9.27
CA HIS A 39 -3.79 -1.96 7.82
C HIS A 39 -5.23 -1.82 7.32
N LEU A 40 -6.14 -2.73 7.66
CA LEU A 40 -7.51 -2.68 7.17
C LEU A 40 -8.22 -1.39 7.64
N ILE A 41 -8.04 -0.99 8.91
CA ILE A 41 -8.58 0.28 9.40
C ILE A 41 -7.97 1.45 8.65
N GLY A 42 -6.64 1.55 8.59
CA GLY A 42 -5.96 2.64 7.90
C GLY A 42 -6.32 2.74 6.41
N GLY A 43 -6.44 1.60 5.73
CA GLY A 43 -6.87 1.54 4.33
C GLY A 43 -8.35 1.88 4.13
N SER A 44 -9.22 1.48 5.06
CA SER A 44 -10.64 1.87 5.03
C SER A 44 -10.81 3.37 5.28
N SER A 45 -10.01 3.93 6.19
CA SER A 45 -9.92 5.37 6.41
C SER A 45 -9.39 6.09 5.19
N ALA A 46 -8.37 5.57 4.51
CA ALA A 46 -7.84 6.13 3.27
C ALA A 46 -8.90 6.16 2.16
N PHE A 47 -9.64 5.05 1.99
CA PHE A 47 -10.74 4.97 1.02
C PHE A 47 -11.84 5.98 1.32
N ALA A 48 -12.31 6.03 2.57
CA ALA A 48 -13.29 7.01 3.02
C ALA A 48 -12.83 8.46 2.81
N SER A 49 -11.56 8.74 3.12
CA SER A 49 -10.98 10.08 2.95
C SER A 49 -10.92 10.47 1.47
N ALA A 50 -10.42 9.59 0.60
CA ALA A 50 -10.34 9.84 -0.84
C ALA A 50 -11.73 10.03 -1.46
N LEU A 51 -12.72 9.26 -1.00
CA LEU A 51 -14.11 9.41 -1.43
C LEU A 51 -14.70 10.76 -1.02
N MET A 52 -14.45 11.22 0.20
CA MET A 52 -14.99 12.50 0.69
C MET A 52 -14.28 13.73 0.13
N LEU A 53 -12.94 13.69 0.03
CA LEU A 53 -12.15 14.80 -0.53
C LEU A 53 -12.36 14.94 -2.04
N GLY A 54 -12.74 13.86 -2.71
CA GLY A 54 -12.87 13.79 -4.16
C GLY A 54 -11.53 13.84 -4.92
N PRO A 55 -11.58 13.64 -6.25
CA PRO A 55 -10.38 13.59 -7.07
C PRO A 55 -9.58 14.89 -7.10
N ARG A 56 -8.25 14.77 -7.21
CA ARG A 56 -7.36 15.89 -7.57
C ARG A 56 -7.78 16.55 -8.88
N LEU A 57 -7.58 17.86 -8.96
CA LEU A 57 -7.97 18.65 -10.14
C LEU A 57 -7.40 18.01 -11.40
N GLY A 58 -8.29 17.71 -12.36
CA GLY A 58 -7.92 17.10 -13.63
C GLY A 58 -7.45 15.63 -13.58
N ARG A 59 -7.45 14.96 -12.41
CA ARG A 59 -6.96 13.58 -12.23
C ARG A 59 -7.48 12.59 -13.26
N TYR A 60 -8.77 12.71 -13.60
CA TYR A 60 -9.48 11.80 -14.51
C TYR A 60 -9.88 12.46 -15.84
N ALA A 61 -9.39 13.67 -16.14
CA ALA A 61 -9.75 14.38 -17.37
C ALA A 61 -9.25 13.66 -18.63
N ASN A 62 -8.07 13.02 -18.54
CA ASN A 62 -7.42 12.28 -19.64
C ASN A 62 -7.43 10.76 -19.40
N GLY A 63 -8.47 10.26 -18.72
CA GLY A 63 -8.61 8.85 -18.34
C GLY A 63 -7.95 8.50 -17.00
N ASN A 64 -7.75 7.20 -16.78
CA ASN A 64 -7.36 6.67 -15.47
C ASN A 64 -5.85 6.41 -15.32
N ALA A 65 -5.04 6.84 -16.29
CA ALA A 65 -3.59 6.64 -16.22
C ALA A 65 -3.03 7.27 -14.92
N PRO A 66 -2.08 6.61 -14.23
CA PRO A 66 -1.49 7.14 -13.02
C PRO A 66 -0.75 8.45 -13.31
N LEU A 67 -0.77 9.38 -12.34
CA LEU A 67 0.03 10.59 -12.41
C LEU A 67 1.52 10.27 -12.22
N PRO A 68 2.44 11.06 -12.79
CA PRO A 68 3.86 10.87 -12.57
C PRO A 68 4.22 10.89 -11.08
N LEU A 69 5.14 10.02 -10.69
CA LEU A 69 5.72 10.02 -9.35
C LEU A 69 6.46 11.34 -9.09
N GLY A 70 6.28 11.89 -7.89
CA GLY A 70 7.06 13.05 -7.46
C GLY A 70 8.56 12.76 -7.41
N ASN A 71 8.95 11.60 -6.86
CA ASN A 71 10.34 11.13 -6.86
C ASN A 71 10.40 9.58 -6.71
N PRO A 72 10.77 8.84 -7.76
CA PRO A 72 10.89 7.38 -7.70
C PRO A 72 11.94 6.88 -6.70
N VAL A 73 13.06 7.58 -6.54
CA VAL A 73 14.14 7.18 -5.60
C VAL A 73 13.63 7.24 -4.17
N ASN A 74 12.89 8.28 -3.81
CA ASN A 74 12.30 8.40 -2.48
C ASN A 74 11.23 7.33 -2.23
N ALA A 75 10.43 6.98 -3.25
CA ALA A 75 9.43 5.91 -3.13
C ALA A 75 10.09 4.54 -2.88
N VAL A 76 11.15 4.22 -3.61
CA VAL A 76 11.94 2.98 -3.42
C VAL A 76 12.62 2.98 -2.05
N MET A 77 13.23 4.10 -1.64
CA MET A 77 13.85 4.23 -0.32
C MET A 77 12.83 4.04 0.80
N GLY A 78 11.65 4.68 0.70
CA GLY A 78 10.56 4.49 1.65
C GLY A 78 10.12 3.03 1.74
N THR A 79 10.03 2.34 0.60
CA THR A 79 9.71 0.91 0.55
C THR A 79 10.78 0.08 1.26
N PHE A 80 12.06 0.36 1.05
CA PHE A 80 13.16 -0.33 1.73
C PHE A 80 13.10 -0.14 3.25
N VAL A 81 12.90 1.09 3.72
CA VAL A 81 12.77 1.40 5.15
C VAL A 81 11.56 0.70 5.77
N LEU A 82 10.41 0.72 5.09
CA LEU A 82 9.22 0.00 5.53
C LEU A 82 9.45 -1.51 5.57
N TRP A 83 10.11 -2.07 4.55
CA TRP A 83 10.39 -3.50 4.45
C TRP A 83 11.31 -3.99 5.57
N TRP A 84 12.39 -3.23 5.84
CA TRP A 84 13.28 -3.49 6.98
C TRP A 84 12.54 -3.34 8.32
N GLY A 85 11.78 -2.26 8.49
CA GLY A 85 10.96 -2.03 9.69
C GLY A 85 9.92 -3.12 9.91
N TRP A 86 9.39 -3.72 8.83
CA TRP A 86 8.39 -4.79 8.91
C TRP A 86 8.90 -6.06 9.57
N LEU A 87 10.20 -6.34 9.45
CA LEU A 87 10.82 -7.45 10.18
C LEU A 87 10.66 -7.25 11.69
N ALA A 88 10.97 -6.05 12.19
CA ALA A 88 10.78 -5.71 13.59
C ALA A 88 9.30 -5.67 13.97
N PHE A 89 8.43 -5.15 13.09
CA PHE A 89 6.98 -5.07 13.30
C PHE A 89 6.37 -6.46 13.55
N ASN A 90 6.65 -7.43 12.69
CA ASN A 90 6.09 -8.77 12.79
C ASN A 90 6.79 -9.63 13.86
N SER A 91 8.13 -9.61 13.93
CA SER A 91 8.86 -10.41 14.94
C SER A 91 8.67 -9.88 16.36
N GLY A 92 8.60 -8.55 16.54
CA GLY A 92 8.35 -7.89 17.82
C GLY A 92 6.95 -8.15 18.37
N SER A 93 5.99 -8.47 17.50
CA SER A 93 4.61 -8.83 17.88
C SER A 93 4.48 -10.20 18.59
N THR A 94 5.61 -10.85 18.88
CA THR A 94 5.69 -11.99 19.81
C THR A 94 5.84 -11.57 21.28
N TYR A 95 6.05 -10.28 21.54
CA TYR A 95 6.18 -9.70 22.88
C TYR A 95 7.31 -10.33 23.72
N GLY A 96 8.46 -10.59 23.09
CA GLY A 96 9.70 -10.97 23.75
C GLY A 96 10.44 -12.15 23.12
N VAL A 97 11.57 -12.51 23.72
CA VAL A 97 12.45 -13.61 23.25
C VAL A 97 12.65 -14.71 24.29
N SER A 98 12.06 -14.58 25.48
CA SER A 98 12.16 -15.59 26.54
C SER A 98 11.27 -16.81 26.25
N GLY A 99 11.67 -17.98 26.78
CA GLY A 99 10.91 -19.22 26.62
C GLY A 99 10.79 -19.66 25.16
N ALA A 100 9.58 -20.00 24.70
CA ALA A 100 9.34 -20.39 23.31
C ALA A 100 9.23 -19.20 22.34
N LYS A 101 9.14 -17.96 22.84
CA LYS A 101 8.82 -16.78 22.00
C LYS A 101 9.87 -16.47 20.93
N TRP A 102 11.16 -16.71 21.19
CA TRP A 102 12.21 -16.46 20.20
C TRP A 102 12.03 -17.26 18.92
N GLN A 103 11.50 -18.50 19.01
CA GLN A 103 11.26 -19.35 17.84
C GLN A 103 10.17 -18.76 16.95
N TYR A 104 9.11 -18.25 17.56
CA TYR A 104 8.03 -17.56 16.85
C TYR A 104 8.47 -16.21 16.30
N ALA A 105 9.35 -15.48 17.00
CA ALA A 105 9.89 -14.22 16.51
C ALA A 105 10.75 -14.45 15.26
N ALA A 106 11.62 -15.47 15.30
CA ALA A 106 12.41 -15.90 14.14
C ALA A 106 11.52 -16.38 13.00
N ARG A 107 10.50 -17.21 13.30
CA ARG A 107 9.53 -17.67 12.29
C ARG A 107 8.79 -16.50 11.65
N ALA A 108 8.34 -15.53 12.43
CA ALA A 108 7.69 -14.31 11.92
C ALA A 108 8.58 -13.54 10.95
N ALA A 109 9.86 -13.37 11.27
CA ALA A 109 10.82 -12.72 10.38
C ALA A 109 10.94 -13.48 9.05
N VAL A 110 11.11 -14.81 9.09
CA VAL A 110 11.25 -15.63 7.88
C VAL A 110 9.97 -15.58 7.05
N MET A 111 8.78 -15.75 7.64
CA MET A 111 7.51 -15.72 6.89
C MET A 111 7.24 -14.34 6.29
N THR A 112 7.62 -13.26 6.97
CA THR A 112 7.53 -11.89 6.45
C THR A 112 8.34 -11.75 5.16
N MET A 113 9.58 -12.26 5.16
CA MET A 113 10.42 -12.27 3.96
C MET A 113 9.84 -13.18 2.87
N MET A 114 9.41 -14.40 3.20
CA MET A 114 8.81 -15.33 2.24
C MET A 114 7.57 -14.75 1.56
N GLY A 115 6.69 -14.08 2.30
CA GLY A 115 5.53 -13.43 1.71
C GLY A 115 5.90 -12.21 0.86
N SER A 116 6.82 -11.37 1.34
CA SER A 116 7.33 -10.25 0.52
C SER A 116 7.99 -10.72 -0.78
N PHE A 117 8.68 -11.87 -0.75
CA PHE A 117 9.25 -12.51 -1.93
C PHE A 117 8.16 -12.99 -2.89
N GLY A 118 7.12 -13.67 -2.38
CA GLY A 118 5.96 -14.05 -3.18
C GLY A 118 5.27 -12.85 -3.85
N GLY A 119 5.08 -11.76 -3.09
CA GLY A 119 4.55 -10.50 -3.60
C GLY A 119 5.43 -9.82 -4.63
N GLY A 120 6.73 -9.72 -4.37
CA GLY A 120 7.71 -9.13 -5.29
C GLY A 120 7.83 -9.91 -6.60
N CYS A 121 7.88 -11.25 -6.53
CA CYS A 121 7.88 -12.10 -7.72
C CYS A 121 6.59 -11.93 -8.52
N PHE A 122 5.43 -11.97 -7.86
CA PHE A 122 4.15 -11.70 -8.53
C PHE A 122 4.16 -10.31 -9.18
N GLY A 123 4.52 -9.27 -8.42
CA GLY A 123 4.52 -7.89 -8.87
C GLY A 123 5.41 -7.68 -10.08
N LEU A 124 6.63 -8.21 -10.05
CA LEU A 124 7.58 -8.15 -11.17
C LEU A 124 7.02 -8.84 -12.41
N ILE A 125 6.51 -10.06 -12.29
CA ILE A 125 5.93 -10.80 -13.42
C ILE A 125 4.72 -10.04 -13.97
N PHE A 126 3.83 -9.59 -13.08
CA PHE A 126 2.61 -8.86 -13.43
C PHE A 126 2.93 -7.56 -14.19
N THR A 127 3.84 -6.72 -13.67
CA THR A 127 4.20 -5.48 -14.36
C THR A 127 4.85 -5.76 -15.71
N MET A 128 5.73 -6.76 -15.79
CA MET A 128 6.42 -7.09 -17.04
C MET A 128 5.41 -7.54 -18.10
N ILE A 129 4.41 -8.34 -17.73
CA ILE A 129 3.34 -8.74 -18.65
C ILE A 129 2.47 -7.54 -19.04
N LYS A 130 1.97 -6.79 -18.06
CA LYS A 130 1.09 -5.62 -18.25
C LYS A 130 1.72 -4.56 -19.13
N ASN A 131 3.02 -4.30 -18.95
CA ASN A 131 3.74 -3.19 -19.56
C ASN A 131 4.71 -3.65 -20.68
N LYS A 132 4.42 -4.79 -21.32
CA LYS A 132 5.14 -5.30 -22.52
C LYS A 132 6.65 -5.43 -22.32
N GLY A 133 7.05 -6.12 -21.25
CA GLY A 133 8.43 -6.37 -20.88
C GLY A 133 9.10 -5.26 -20.08
N LYS A 134 8.33 -4.31 -19.52
CA LYS A 134 8.86 -3.20 -18.72
C LYS A 134 8.40 -3.29 -17.27
N ALA A 135 9.30 -3.04 -16.33
CA ALA A 135 8.97 -2.98 -14.92
C ALA A 135 8.51 -1.58 -14.53
N ASP A 136 7.32 -1.47 -13.94
CA ASP A 136 6.80 -0.26 -13.32
C ASP A 136 7.12 -0.29 -11.83
N VAL A 137 7.70 0.81 -11.35
CA VAL A 137 8.19 0.91 -9.97
C VAL A 137 7.04 0.91 -8.97
N MET A 138 5.91 1.54 -9.28
CA MET A 138 4.77 1.61 -8.36
C MET A 138 4.03 0.28 -8.26
N ASP A 139 3.84 -0.41 -9.38
CA ASP A 139 3.26 -1.75 -9.37
C ASP A 139 4.11 -2.70 -8.49
N LEU A 140 5.44 -2.62 -8.57
CA LEU A 140 6.34 -3.44 -7.75
C LEU A 140 6.30 -3.06 -6.26
N ILE A 141 6.37 -1.76 -5.94
CA ILE A 141 6.29 -1.27 -4.55
C ILE A 141 4.97 -1.71 -3.91
N ASN A 142 3.85 -1.46 -4.57
CA ASN A 142 2.52 -1.79 -4.05
C ASN A 142 2.32 -3.31 -3.93
N SER A 143 2.93 -4.11 -4.80
CA SER A 143 2.92 -5.57 -4.70
C SER A 143 3.68 -6.07 -3.46
N ILE A 144 4.89 -5.55 -3.20
CA ILE A 144 5.68 -5.91 -2.02
C ILE A 144 4.95 -5.47 -0.74
N LEU A 145 4.45 -4.23 -0.69
CA LEU A 145 3.73 -3.71 0.47
C LEU A 145 2.42 -4.48 0.72
N GLY A 146 1.64 -4.76 -0.33
CA GLY A 146 0.42 -5.57 -0.22
C GLY A 146 0.68 -6.97 0.34
N ALA A 147 1.78 -7.60 -0.07
CA ALA A 147 2.19 -8.89 0.45
C ALA A 147 2.61 -8.84 1.92
N LEU A 148 3.38 -7.83 2.31
CA LEU A 148 3.76 -7.59 3.71
C LEU A 148 2.52 -7.40 4.59
N VAL A 149 1.56 -6.57 4.16
CA VAL A 149 0.26 -6.39 4.83
C VAL A 149 -0.48 -7.73 4.97
N SER A 150 -0.48 -8.56 3.93
CA SER A 150 -1.22 -9.83 3.91
C SER A 150 -0.68 -10.88 4.88
N ILE A 151 0.62 -10.86 5.18
CA ILE A 151 1.24 -11.80 6.13
C ILE A 151 1.10 -11.34 7.59
N THR A 152 0.88 -10.05 7.81
CA THR A 152 1.01 -9.40 9.12
C THR A 152 0.15 -10.08 10.21
N ALA A 153 -1.13 -10.37 9.96
CA ALA A 153 -2.01 -10.96 10.97
C ALA A 153 -1.63 -12.38 11.39
N GLY A 154 -1.00 -13.15 10.51
CA GLY A 154 -0.62 -14.55 10.75
C GLY A 154 0.89 -14.78 10.69
N CYS A 155 1.70 -13.77 11.00
CA CYS A 155 3.10 -13.72 10.62
C CYS A 155 3.94 -14.93 11.09
N PHE A 156 3.63 -15.57 12.22
CA PHE A 156 4.27 -16.83 12.65
C PHE A 156 3.37 -18.08 12.57
N LEU A 157 2.18 -17.97 11.99
CA LEU A 157 1.19 -19.06 11.90
C LEU A 157 1.28 -19.85 10.60
N TYR A 158 2.08 -19.41 9.63
CA TYR A 158 2.15 -20.01 8.30
C TYR A 158 3.42 -20.84 8.11
N ARG A 159 3.37 -21.81 7.19
CA ARG A 159 4.56 -22.46 6.63
C ARG A 159 5.18 -21.58 5.54
N ALA A 160 6.46 -21.79 5.25
CA ALA A 160 7.20 -20.94 4.31
C ALA A 160 6.54 -20.82 2.92
N TRP A 161 6.05 -21.93 2.37
CA TRP A 161 5.38 -21.95 1.07
C TRP A 161 3.99 -21.29 1.13
N GLU A 162 3.28 -21.39 2.27
CA GLU A 162 1.98 -20.74 2.50
C GLU A 162 2.17 -19.22 2.56
N ALA A 163 3.21 -18.76 3.26
CA ALA A 163 3.54 -17.34 3.32
C ALA A 163 3.84 -16.77 1.91
N LEU A 164 4.61 -17.50 1.09
CA LEU A 164 4.86 -17.11 -0.30
C LEU A 164 3.56 -16.97 -1.09
N LEU A 165 2.65 -17.95 -0.98
CA LEU A 165 1.36 -17.93 -1.67
C LEU A 165 0.46 -16.78 -1.17
N ILE A 166 0.33 -16.60 0.14
CA ILE A 166 -0.50 -15.54 0.75
C ILE A 166 0.02 -14.16 0.32
N GLY A 167 1.33 -13.97 0.28
CA GLY A 167 1.96 -12.74 -0.20
C GLY A 167 1.69 -12.48 -1.68
N ALA A 168 1.84 -13.49 -2.54
CA ALA A 168 1.53 -13.38 -3.96
C ALA A 168 0.04 -13.03 -4.22
N LEU A 169 -0.88 -13.65 -3.47
CA LEU A 169 -2.31 -13.33 -3.53
C LEU A 169 -2.60 -11.91 -3.04
N GLY A 170 -1.91 -11.45 -1.99
CA GLY A 170 -1.97 -10.07 -1.54
C GLY A 170 -1.58 -9.08 -2.63
N ALA A 171 -0.45 -9.32 -3.30
CA ALA A 171 0.01 -8.50 -4.41
C ALA A 171 -0.99 -8.52 -5.59
N ALA A 172 -1.59 -9.67 -5.89
CA ALA A 172 -2.63 -9.79 -6.91
C ALA A 172 -3.87 -8.95 -6.57
N ILE A 173 -4.34 -9.02 -5.33
CA ILE A 173 -5.48 -8.22 -4.85
C ILE A 173 -5.19 -6.73 -4.99
N VAL A 174 -4.00 -6.27 -4.60
CA VAL A 174 -3.61 -4.85 -4.75
C VAL A 174 -3.60 -4.45 -6.23
N SER A 175 -3.01 -5.29 -7.09
CA SER A 175 -2.89 -5.06 -8.53
C SER A 175 -4.25 -4.99 -9.24
N CYS A 176 -5.27 -5.69 -8.71
CA CYS A 176 -6.63 -5.65 -9.23
C CYS A 176 -7.47 -4.52 -8.62
N THR A 177 -7.31 -4.22 -7.33
CA THR A 177 -8.15 -3.25 -6.63
C THR A 177 -7.77 -1.81 -6.90
N ALA A 178 -6.49 -1.49 -7.08
CA ALA A 178 -6.08 -0.10 -7.37
C ALA A 178 -6.71 0.44 -8.68
N PRO A 179 -6.65 -0.29 -9.81
CA PRO A 179 -7.34 0.13 -11.03
C PRO A 179 -8.87 0.13 -10.89
N LEU A 180 -9.44 -0.69 -10.01
CA LEU A 180 -10.88 -0.69 -9.73
C LEU A 180 -11.30 0.59 -9.00
N PHE A 181 -10.55 1.04 -8.00
CA PHE A 181 -10.81 2.29 -7.31
C PHE A 181 -10.69 3.50 -8.24
N ASP A 182 -9.71 3.50 -9.15
CA ASP A 182 -9.63 4.52 -10.21
C ASP A 182 -10.84 4.50 -11.15
N LYS A 183 -11.39 3.33 -11.49
CA LYS A 183 -12.64 3.24 -12.27
C LYS A 183 -13.85 3.78 -11.52
N LEU A 184 -13.86 3.66 -10.19
CA LEU A 184 -14.86 4.27 -9.32
C LEU A 184 -14.63 5.77 -9.07
N ARG A 185 -13.60 6.36 -9.69
CA ARG A 185 -13.17 7.75 -9.49
C ARG A 185 -12.81 8.07 -8.04
N VAL A 186 -12.30 7.08 -7.32
CA VAL A 186 -11.71 7.28 -5.99
C VAL A 186 -10.21 7.51 -6.16
N ASP A 187 -9.80 8.78 -6.05
CA ASP A 187 -8.41 9.19 -6.27
C ASP A 187 -7.57 8.96 -5.03
N ASP A 188 -7.13 7.72 -4.84
CA ASP A 188 -6.16 7.34 -3.82
C ASP A 188 -4.73 7.53 -4.36
N PRO A 189 -4.00 8.59 -3.95
CA PRO A 189 -2.75 8.99 -4.61
C PRO A 189 -1.62 7.99 -4.52
N VAL A 190 -1.63 7.15 -3.48
CA VAL A 190 -0.56 6.20 -3.17
C VAL A 190 -1.05 4.76 -3.17
N GLY A 191 -2.35 4.53 -3.39
CA GLY A 191 -2.95 3.20 -3.35
C GLY A 191 -3.10 2.62 -1.94
N ALA A 192 -3.17 3.47 -0.90
CA ALA A 192 -3.27 3.04 0.49
C ALA A 192 -4.51 2.17 0.77
N SER A 193 -5.63 2.47 0.14
CA SER A 193 -6.89 1.72 0.20
C SER A 193 -6.72 0.31 -0.34
N SER A 194 -5.95 0.14 -1.41
CA SER A 194 -5.67 -1.18 -1.98
C SER A 194 -4.64 -1.94 -1.16
N VAL A 195 -3.48 -1.31 -0.92
CA VAL A 195 -2.35 -1.93 -0.20
C VAL A 195 -2.73 -2.30 1.23
N HIS A 196 -3.37 -1.39 1.96
CA HIS A 196 -3.70 -1.61 3.37
C HIS A 196 -5.12 -2.10 3.57
N GLY A 197 -6.10 -1.57 2.82
CA GLY A 197 -7.51 -1.95 2.97
C GLY A 197 -7.76 -3.34 2.39
N ALA A 198 -7.64 -3.49 1.07
CA ALA A 198 -7.94 -4.76 0.42
C ALA A 198 -6.98 -5.88 0.84
N ALA A 199 -5.67 -5.62 0.87
CA ALA A 199 -4.71 -6.63 1.32
C ALA A 199 -4.79 -6.89 2.84
N GLY A 200 -5.19 -5.90 3.64
CA GLY A 200 -5.41 -6.08 5.08
C GLY A 200 -6.61 -6.97 5.35
N PHE A 201 -7.73 -6.76 4.62
CA PHE A 201 -8.88 -7.65 4.66
C PHE A 201 -8.48 -9.09 4.29
N TRP A 202 -7.74 -9.25 3.19
CA TRP A 202 -7.20 -10.57 2.81
C TRP A 202 -6.30 -11.17 3.88
N GLY A 203 -5.41 -10.40 4.51
CA GLY A 203 -4.53 -10.90 5.57
C GLY A 203 -5.29 -11.44 6.77
N VAL A 204 -6.38 -10.77 7.18
CA VAL A 204 -7.27 -11.26 8.24
C VAL A 204 -7.94 -12.58 7.83
N ILE A 205 -8.45 -12.67 6.60
CA ILE A 205 -9.05 -13.91 6.07
C ILE A 205 -8.04 -15.05 5.95
N ALA A 206 -6.81 -14.76 5.53
CA ALA A 206 -5.74 -15.74 5.36
C ALA A 206 -5.43 -16.49 6.66
N VAL A 207 -5.54 -15.83 7.82
CA VAL A 207 -5.43 -16.49 9.13
C VAL A 207 -6.50 -17.57 9.28
N GLY A 208 -7.75 -17.27 8.92
CA GLY A 208 -8.87 -18.21 8.99
C GLY A 208 -8.72 -19.43 8.07
N LEU A 209 -7.91 -19.30 7.02
CA LEU A 209 -7.65 -20.36 6.05
C LEU A 209 -6.41 -21.19 6.40
N PHE A 210 -5.29 -20.52 6.72
CA PHE A 210 -3.97 -21.13 6.74
C PHE A 210 -3.33 -21.28 8.12
N ALA A 211 -3.87 -20.64 9.16
CA ALA A 211 -3.19 -20.60 10.47
C ALA A 211 -2.93 -21.99 11.06
N ASP A 212 -1.68 -22.26 11.44
CA ASP A 212 -1.35 -23.33 12.37
C ASP A 212 -1.75 -22.93 13.81
N ASN A 213 -2.04 -23.91 14.67
CA ASN A 213 -2.18 -23.71 16.11
C ASN A 213 -0.78 -23.69 16.77
N PRO A 214 -0.30 -22.55 17.32
CA PRO A 214 1.05 -22.44 17.85
C PRO A 214 1.11 -22.84 19.33
N ILE A 215 1.62 -24.05 19.61
CA ILE A 215 1.85 -24.54 20.97
C ILE A 215 3.30 -24.22 21.39
N PRO A 216 3.56 -23.47 22.48
CA PRO A 216 2.64 -23.11 23.58
C PRO A 216 2.13 -21.65 23.57
N MET A 217 2.21 -20.89 22.46
CA MET A 217 1.81 -19.47 22.43
C MET A 217 0.30 -19.24 22.62
N GLU A 218 -0.54 -20.22 22.32
CA GLU A 218 -2.02 -20.19 22.46
C GLU A 218 -2.74 -19.02 21.76
N THR A 219 -2.08 -18.30 20.86
CA THR A 219 -2.63 -17.11 20.18
C THR A 219 -3.84 -17.39 19.28
N THR A 220 -4.14 -18.66 18.99
CA THR A 220 -5.33 -19.08 18.22
C THR A 220 -6.39 -19.76 19.10
N ASN A 221 -6.21 -19.78 20.42
CA ASN A 221 -7.08 -20.49 21.38
C ASN A 221 -7.31 -21.96 20.98
N GLY A 222 -6.24 -22.64 20.59
CA GLY A 222 -6.27 -24.05 20.18
C GLY A 222 -6.83 -24.31 18.78
N ARG A 223 -7.22 -23.28 18.03
CA ARG A 223 -7.82 -23.42 16.69
C ARG A 223 -6.77 -23.39 15.60
N SER A 224 -7.09 -24.04 14.49
CA SER A 224 -6.32 -23.98 13.23
C SER A 224 -7.20 -23.43 12.12
N GLY A 225 -6.59 -23.03 11.01
CA GLY A 225 -7.29 -22.60 9.80
C GLY A 225 -8.06 -23.73 9.11
N LEU A 226 -8.96 -23.35 8.21
CA LEU A 226 -9.81 -24.29 7.46
C LEU A 226 -8.99 -25.36 6.72
N PHE A 227 -7.90 -24.98 6.04
CA PHE A 227 -7.05 -25.91 5.28
C PHE A 227 -6.19 -26.81 6.17
N LYS A 228 -6.17 -26.56 7.48
CA LYS A 228 -5.47 -27.35 8.49
C LYS A 228 -6.43 -28.23 9.30
N GLY A 229 -7.68 -28.36 8.87
CA GLY A 229 -8.71 -29.17 9.53
C GLY A 229 -9.40 -28.48 10.73
N GLY A 230 -9.19 -27.18 10.94
CA GLY A 230 -9.80 -26.44 12.06
C GLY A 230 -11.28 -26.06 11.89
N GLY A 231 -11.89 -26.47 10.78
CA GLY A 231 -13.30 -26.20 10.46
C GLY A 231 -13.58 -24.73 10.11
N TRP A 232 -14.87 -24.38 10.06
CA TRP A 232 -15.34 -23.07 9.58
C TRP A 232 -15.32 -21.95 10.62
N TYR A 233 -15.15 -22.29 11.90
CA TYR A 233 -15.32 -21.34 12.99
C TYR A 233 -14.30 -20.19 12.93
N LEU A 234 -13.01 -20.50 12.84
CA LEU A 234 -11.97 -19.47 12.78
C LEU A 234 -12.13 -18.58 11.54
N LEU A 235 -12.44 -19.17 10.39
CA LEU A 235 -12.73 -18.41 9.17
C LEU A 235 -13.92 -17.46 9.34
N GLY A 236 -15.00 -17.92 9.98
CA GLY A 236 -16.16 -17.09 10.28
C GLY A 236 -15.82 -15.91 11.18
N VAL A 237 -15.06 -16.14 12.26
CA VAL A 237 -14.62 -15.08 13.19
C VAL A 237 -13.69 -14.08 12.52
N GLN A 238 -12.74 -14.54 11.71
CA GLN A 238 -11.85 -13.66 10.93
C GLN A 238 -12.63 -12.84 9.91
N THR A 239 -13.63 -13.44 9.24
CA THR A 239 -14.48 -12.72 8.27
C THR A 239 -15.30 -11.63 8.97
N LEU A 240 -15.93 -11.96 10.09
CA LEU A 240 -16.64 -10.99 10.92
C LEU A 240 -15.71 -9.87 11.38
N THR A 241 -14.50 -10.22 11.84
CA THR A 241 -13.46 -9.25 12.23
C THR A 241 -13.17 -8.29 11.09
N GLY A 242 -12.86 -8.80 9.89
CA GLY A 242 -12.62 -7.97 8.72
C GLY A 242 -13.78 -7.01 8.42
N ILE A 243 -15.02 -7.51 8.43
CA ILE A 243 -16.21 -6.68 8.14
C ILE A 243 -16.40 -5.59 9.20
N CYS A 244 -16.30 -5.93 10.48
CA CYS A 244 -16.44 -4.97 11.58
C CYS A 244 -15.38 -3.86 11.50
N LEU A 245 -14.12 -4.22 11.27
CA LEU A 245 -13.02 -3.26 11.20
C LEU A 245 -13.12 -2.36 9.96
N MET A 246 -13.48 -2.92 8.81
CA MET A 246 -13.68 -2.17 7.57
C MET A 246 -14.85 -1.19 7.69
N ALA A 247 -15.99 -1.63 8.21
CA ALA A 247 -17.16 -0.80 8.41
C ALA A 247 -16.88 0.33 9.40
N TRP A 248 -16.23 0.03 10.53
CA TRP A 248 -15.83 1.05 11.51
C TRP A 248 -14.86 2.06 10.90
N GLY A 249 -13.78 1.57 10.27
CA GLY A 249 -12.75 2.41 9.66
C GLY A 249 -13.34 3.38 8.63
N ALA A 250 -14.25 2.91 7.78
CA ALA A 250 -14.90 3.76 6.78
C ALA A 250 -15.90 4.74 7.42
N LEU A 251 -16.86 4.25 8.20
CA LEU A 251 -17.98 5.06 8.71
C LEU A 251 -17.53 6.12 9.71
N VAL A 252 -16.64 5.77 10.65
CA VAL A 252 -16.17 6.71 11.66
C VAL A 252 -15.23 7.74 11.03
N THR A 253 -14.38 7.36 10.09
CA THR A 253 -13.55 8.32 9.35
C THR A 253 -14.43 9.30 8.57
N MET A 254 -15.48 8.82 7.92
CA MET A 254 -16.42 9.68 7.21
C MET A 254 -17.11 10.68 8.15
N ALA A 255 -17.62 10.20 9.28
CA ALA A 255 -18.25 11.05 10.29
C ALA A 255 -17.27 12.10 10.83
N LEU A 256 -16.04 11.70 11.15
CA LEU A 256 -15.02 12.62 11.65
C LEU A 256 -14.63 13.69 10.63
N LEU A 257 -14.36 13.30 9.38
CA LEU A 257 -14.04 14.26 8.33
C LEU A 257 -15.21 15.21 8.05
N TRP A 258 -16.45 14.71 8.09
CA TRP A 258 -17.63 15.54 7.93
C TRP A 258 -17.75 16.59 9.05
N VAL A 259 -17.51 16.20 10.30
CA VAL A 259 -17.49 17.15 11.44
C VAL A 259 -16.35 18.16 11.30
N ILE A 260 -15.15 17.69 10.93
CA ILE A 260 -13.97 18.56 10.75
C ILE A 260 -14.22 19.60 9.66
N ASP A 261 -14.81 19.19 8.54
CA ASP A 261 -15.12 20.06 7.40
C ASP A 261 -16.11 21.18 7.74
N LYS A 262 -16.89 21.04 8.81
CA LYS A 262 -17.74 22.14 9.35
C LYS A 262 -16.96 23.19 10.11
N ILE A 263 -15.75 22.87 10.59
CA ILE A 263 -14.91 23.76 11.40
C ILE A 263 -13.81 24.37 10.52
N MET A 264 -13.18 23.55 9.69
CA MET A 264 -12.12 23.96 8.77
C MET A 264 -12.20 23.14 7.47
N PRO A 265 -12.03 23.78 6.30
CA PRO A 265 -12.03 23.05 5.03
C PRO A 265 -10.98 21.95 5.00
N ILE A 266 -11.38 20.73 4.62
CA ILE A 266 -10.44 19.61 4.45
C ILE A 266 -9.79 19.58 3.06
N ARG A 267 -10.29 20.41 2.13
CA ARG A 267 -9.82 20.53 0.76
C ARG A 267 -9.25 21.94 0.52
N MET A 268 -8.11 22.00 -0.16
CA MET A 268 -7.51 23.24 -0.63
C MET A 268 -8.38 23.93 -1.67
N ASP A 269 -8.29 25.25 -1.75
CA ASP A 269 -8.91 25.99 -2.84
C ASP A 269 -8.28 25.62 -4.20
N PRO A 270 -9.01 25.71 -5.32
CA PRO A 270 -8.51 25.24 -6.61
C PRO A 270 -7.20 25.91 -7.06
N TYR A 271 -7.03 27.21 -6.78
CA TYR A 271 -5.81 27.94 -7.13
C TYR A 271 -4.62 27.50 -6.26
N GLU A 272 -4.87 27.13 -5.00
CA GLU A 272 -3.84 26.64 -4.08
C GLU A 272 -3.39 25.25 -4.46
N GLU A 273 -4.31 24.37 -4.85
CA GLU A 273 -3.99 23.04 -5.34
C GLU A 273 -3.14 23.11 -6.63
N LEU A 274 -3.42 24.07 -7.51
CA LEU A 274 -2.64 24.31 -8.74
C LEU A 274 -1.22 24.81 -8.44
N LEU A 275 -1.07 25.73 -7.47
CA LEU A 275 0.23 26.23 -7.02
C LEU A 275 1.05 25.16 -6.29
N GLY A 276 0.37 24.29 -5.53
CA GLY A 276 0.95 23.17 -4.80
C GLY A 276 1.18 23.46 -3.31
N ALA A 277 0.92 22.43 -2.48
CA ALA A 277 1.01 22.48 -1.02
C ALA A 277 2.39 22.92 -0.49
N ASP A 278 3.46 22.56 -1.19
CA ASP A 278 4.82 23.00 -0.84
C ASP A 278 4.91 24.52 -0.73
N LEU A 279 4.30 25.25 -1.67
CA LEU A 279 4.30 26.70 -1.67
C LEU A 279 3.24 27.27 -0.72
N THR A 280 2.01 26.76 -0.79
CA THR A 280 0.85 27.38 -0.11
C THR A 280 0.82 27.09 1.38
N GLU A 281 1.20 25.89 1.81
CA GLU A 281 1.20 25.47 3.22
C GLU A 281 2.60 25.55 3.85
N HIS A 282 3.65 25.24 3.10
CA HIS A 282 4.99 25.07 3.66
C HIS A 282 5.99 26.17 3.28
N ARG A 283 5.61 27.11 2.41
CA ARG A 283 6.47 28.19 1.89
C ARG A 283 7.78 27.70 1.26
N ILE A 284 7.81 26.47 0.78
CA ILE A 284 8.94 25.85 0.08
C ILE A 284 8.83 26.22 -1.41
N ARG A 285 9.92 26.76 -1.97
CA ARG A 285 10.02 27.11 -3.38
C ARG A 285 10.98 26.14 -4.07
N HIS A 286 10.50 25.44 -5.10
CA HIS A 286 11.36 24.71 -6.04
C HIS A 286 11.52 25.51 -7.35
N GLY A 287 12.66 25.36 -8.03
CA GLY A 287 12.91 26.05 -9.31
C GLY A 287 11.93 25.67 -10.44
N GLN A 288 11.13 24.62 -10.28
CA GLN A 288 10.11 24.17 -11.22
C GLN A 288 8.65 24.37 -10.73
N VAL A 289 8.42 25.06 -9.61
CA VAL A 289 7.06 25.17 -9.02
C VAL A 289 6.12 25.88 -9.98
N GLY A 290 4.92 25.29 -10.15
CA GLY A 290 3.83 25.83 -10.94
C GLY A 290 3.84 25.41 -12.41
N VAL A 291 5.01 25.30 -13.06
CA VAL A 291 5.04 25.00 -14.50
C VAL A 291 4.63 23.56 -14.77
N SER A 292 5.15 22.55 -14.09
CA SER A 292 4.83 21.14 -14.41
C SER A 292 3.37 20.75 -14.14
N ARG A 293 2.78 21.22 -13.02
CA ARG A 293 1.37 20.97 -12.68
C ARG A 293 0.39 21.80 -13.51
N ALA A 294 0.64 23.11 -13.67
CA ALA A 294 -0.20 23.93 -14.54
C ALA A 294 -0.07 23.50 -16.01
N VAL A 295 1.12 23.14 -16.49
CA VAL A 295 1.31 22.56 -17.83
C VAL A 295 0.63 21.19 -17.94
N SER A 296 0.57 20.37 -16.90
CA SER A 296 -0.20 19.11 -16.95
C SER A 296 -1.71 19.33 -16.96
N ALA A 297 -2.21 20.33 -16.23
CA ALA A 297 -3.64 20.67 -16.17
C ALA A 297 -4.12 21.44 -17.41
N LEU A 298 -3.24 22.22 -18.04
CA LEU A 298 -3.52 23.09 -19.18
C LEU A 298 -2.96 22.55 -20.51
N ARG A 299 -2.26 21.41 -20.54
CA ARG A 299 -1.77 20.83 -21.80
C ARG A 299 -2.93 20.32 -22.64
N SER A 300 -3.25 21.05 -23.70
CA SER A 300 -3.77 20.45 -24.92
C SER A 300 -2.71 19.52 -25.50
N PHE A 301 -3.04 18.23 -25.64
CA PHE A 301 -2.12 17.21 -26.11
C PHE A 301 -1.80 17.41 -27.60
N GLN A 302 -0.62 17.94 -27.93
CA GLN A 302 -0.05 17.79 -29.27
C GLN A 302 0.87 16.57 -29.28
N ARG A 303 0.39 15.49 -29.90
CA ARG A 303 1.21 14.31 -30.19
C ARG A 303 2.09 14.62 -31.40
N SER A 304 3.30 15.11 -31.16
CA SER A 304 4.34 15.10 -32.20
C SER A 304 4.99 13.71 -32.23
N ASN A 305 5.11 13.13 -33.42
CA ASN A 305 5.89 11.91 -33.65
C ASN A 305 7.39 12.21 -33.84
N SER A 306 7.84 13.46 -33.70
CA SER A 306 9.25 13.83 -33.78
C SER A 306 9.95 13.77 -32.42
N VAL A 307 11.09 13.08 -32.38
CA VAL A 307 11.93 12.91 -31.18
C VAL A 307 12.79 14.15 -30.90
N GLU A 308 12.85 15.09 -31.85
CA GLU A 308 13.74 16.26 -31.82
C GLU A 308 13.45 17.26 -30.71
N CYS A 309 12.27 17.20 -30.08
CA CYS A 309 11.84 18.17 -29.07
C CYS A 309 11.72 17.60 -27.64
N VAL A 310 12.17 16.37 -27.39
CA VAL A 310 12.17 15.79 -26.04
C VAL A 310 13.45 16.20 -25.31
N GLY A 311 13.33 17.17 -24.40
CA GLY A 311 14.44 17.54 -23.53
C GLY A 311 14.86 16.37 -22.64
N ASN A 312 16.17 16.16 -22.48
CA ASN A 312 16.71 15.13 -21.61
C ASN A 312 16.25 15.35 -20.16
N ILE A 313 15.58 14.36 -19.57
CA ILE A 313 15.25 14.35 -18.15
C ILE A 313 16.30 13.49 -17.44
N GLY A 314 17.18 14.15 -16.68
CA GLY A 314 18.30 13.52 -15.98
C GLY A 314 19.57 13.41 -16.82
N VAL A 315 20.72 13.48 -16.16
CA VAL A 315 22.04 13.29 -16.78
C VAL A 315 22.37 11.80 -16.76
N ASN A 316 22.05 11.09 -17.84
CA ASN A 316 22.57 9.75 -18.06
C ASN A 316 23.85 9.87 -18.90
N THR A 317 25.00 9.83 -18.22
CA THR A 317 26.32 9.95 -18.85
C THR A 317 26.57 8.86 -19.89
N GLY A 318 26.06 7.63 -19.67
CA GLY A 318 26.15 6.54 -20.64
C GLY A 318 25.33 6.78 -21.90
N HIS A 319 24.09 7.28 -21.76
CA HIS A 319 23.25 7.65 -22.91
C HIS A 319 23.86 8.83 -23.69
N SER A 320 24.34 9.84 -22.97
CA SER A 320 24.96 11.03 -23.57
C SER A 320 26.21 10.64 -24.37
N PHE A 321 27.09 9.81 -23.79
CA PHE A 321 28.26 9.27 -24.48
C PHE A 321 27.91 8.49 -25.76
N VAL A 322 26.85 7.68 -25.73
CA VAL A 322 26.41 6.90 -26.90
C VAL A 322 25.80 7.82 -27.97
N VAL A 323 25.01 8.81 -27.58
CA VAL A 323 24.44 9.81 -28.49
C VAL A 323 25.54 10.66 -29.14
N ASP A 324 26.53 11.10 -28.37
CA ASP A 324 27.69 11.84 -28.86
C ASP A 324 28.48 11.00 -29.87
N LYS A 325 28.74 9.73 -29.56
CA LYS A 325 29.36 8.79 -30.51
C LYS A 325 28.53 8.59 -31.79
N LEU A 326 27.22 8.51 -31.68
CA LEU A 326 26.33 8.37 -32.84
C LEU A 326 26.31 9.64 -33.70
N HIS A 327 26.42 10.82 -33.07
CA HIS A 327 26.56 12.09 -33.78
C HIS A 327 27.93 12.22 -34.46
N GLU A 328 29.02 11.82 -33.80
CA GLU A 328 30.34 11.71 -34.43
C GLU A 328 30.28 10.80 -35.67
N VAL A 329 29.76 9.58 -35.52
CA VAL A 329 29.65 8.62 -36.63
C VAL A 329 28.80 9.19 -37.78
N ARG A 330 27.71 9.91 -37.49
CA ARG A 330 26.90 10.58 -38.53
C ARG A 330 27.63 11.73 -39.21
N GLN A 331 28.45 12.49 -38.51
CA GLN A 331 29.26 13.55 -39.13
C GLN A 331 30.34 12.99 -40.06
N TYR A 332 30.90 11.83 -39.74
CA TYR A 332 31.86 11.14 -40.62
C TYR A 332 31.21 10.33 -41.76
N SER A 333 29.89 10.10 -41.70
CA SER A 333 29.13 9.42 -42.76
C SER A 333 28.64 10.36 -43.86
N VAL A 334 28.86 11.67 -43.71
CA VAL A 334 28.53 12.70 -44.71
C VAL A 334 29.81 13.33 -45.23
N ILE A 335 30.59 12.53 -45.95
CA ILE A 335 31.59 13.02 -46.91
C ILE A 335 31.28 12.28 -48.22
N PRO A 336 31.21 12.97 -49.38
CA PRO A 336 30.55 12.48 -50.61
C PRO A 336 31.05 11.14 -51.15
#